data_AF-A0A959INY6-F1
#
_entry.id   AF-A0A959INY6-F1
#
_cell.length_a   1.000
_cell.length_b   1.000
_cell.length_c   1.000
_cell.angle_alpha   90.00
_cell.angle_beta   90.00
_cell.angle_gamma   90.00
#
_symmetry.space_group_name_H-M   'P 1'
#
loop_
_entity.id
_entity.type
_entity.pdbx_description
1 polymer ?
#
loop_
_entity_poly.entity_id
_entity_poly.type
_entity_poly.pdbx_seq_one_letter_code
_entity_poly.pdbx_strand_id
1 'polypeptide(L)'
;KTFAAKYNAVFEDIYASKSTNKNAAFRAFLQGNLSLLRNELEATNEEFLNAVMEYRALKGSERTIEHTLSGAMFDAKTARRRGLVDGIGGMDYAIKRLMAAVAQRKN
;
A
#
# COMPACT_ATOMS: atom_id res chain seq x y z
N LYS A 1 -30.78 -3.52 2.89
CA LYS A 1 -30.41 -3.19 1.49
C LYS A 1 -28.90 -2.96 1.42
N THR A 2 -28.18 -3.59 0.49
CA THR A 2 -26.73 -3.42 0.28
C THR A 2 -26.41 -2.00 -0.22
N PHE A 3 -25.14 -1.57 -0.15
CA PHE A 3 -24.71 -0.30 -0.74
C PHE A 3 -25.04 -0.25 -2.24
N ALA A 4 -24.70 -1.29 -3.00
CA ALA A 4 -25.00 -1.39 -4.43
C ALA A 4 -26.50 -1.19 -4.74
N ALA A 5 -27.38 -1.82 -3.96
CA ALA A 5 -28.83 -1.67 -4.13
C ALA A 5 -29.33 -0.25 -3.82
N LYS A 6 -28.69 0.46 -2.88
CA LYS A 6 -29.01 1.86 -2.61
C LYS A 6 -28.50 2.77 -3.72
N TYR A 7 -27.29 2.53 -4.21
CA TYR A 7 -26.68 3.32 -5.29
C TYR A 7 -27.54 3.25 -6.55
N ASN A 8 -27.87 2.04 -7.02
CA ASN A 8 -28.66 1.83 -8.23
C ASN A 8 -30.10 2.39 -8.15
N ALA A 9 -30.60 2.67 -6.94
CA ALA A 9 -31.93 3.24 -6.74
C ALA A 9 -31.95 4.78 -6.76
N VAL A 10 -30.78 5.42 -6.64
CA VAL A 10 -30.67 6.87 -6.42
C VAL A 10 -29.80 7.56 -7.49
N PHE A 11 -28.85 6.84 -8.08
CA PHE A 11 -27.88 7.39 -9.03
C PHE A 11 -28.03 6.74 -10.40
N GLU A 12 -27.92 7.58 -11.43
CA GLU A 12 -27.79 7.18 -12.83
C GLU A 12 -26.39 7.56 -13.31
N ASP A 13 -25.62 6.55 -13.75
CA ASP A 13 -24.29 6.76 -14.31
C ASP A 13 -24.38 6.89 -15.84
N ILE A 14 -23.93 8.03 -16.37
CA ILE A 14 -23.87 8.28 -17.83
C ILE A 14 -22.41 8.36 -18.27
N TYR A 15 -22.07 7.65 -19.36
CA TYR A 15 -20.72 7.60 -19.92
C TYR A 15 -20.74 7.98 -21.41
N ALA A 16 -19.67 8.62 -21.89
CA ALA A 16 -19.48 8.84 -23.32
C ALA A 16 -19.35 7.49 -24.05
N SER A 17 -19.82 7.42 -25.31
CA SER A 17 -19.85 6.17 -26.09
C SER A 17 -18.49 5.49 -26.25
N LYS A 18 -17.38 6.26 -26.22
CA LYS A 18 -16.00 5.74 -26.28
C LYS A 18 -15.38 5.38 -24.93
N SER A 19 -16.03 5.70 -23.80
CA SER A 19 -15.52 5.44 -22.45
C SER A 19 -15.92 4.06 -21.91
N THR A 20 -15.77 3.02 -22.73
CA THR A 20 -16.27 1.66 -22.45
C THR A 20 -15.69 1.06 -21.16
N ASN A 21 -14.45 1.38 -20.81
CA ASN A 21 -13.76 0.82 -19.64
C ASN A 21 -13.84 1.69 -18.36
N LYS A 22 -14.40 2.89 -18.42
CA LYS A 22 -14.42 3.80 -17.27
C LYS A 22 -15.15 3.17 -16.08
N ASN A 23 -14.52 3.08 -14.91
CA ASN A 23 -15.11 2.53 -13.68
C ASN A 23 -15.58 1.07 -13.81
N ALA A 24 -14.99 0.26 -14.70
CA ALA A 24 -15.44 -1.11 -14.97
C ALA A 24 -15.60 -1.96 -13.69
N ALA A 25 -14.63 -1.88 -12.77
CA ALA A 25 -14.66 -2.62 -11.51
C ALA A 25 -15.81 -2.17 -10.58
N PHE A 26 -16.07 -0.87 -10.47
CA PHE A 26 -17.18 -0.34 -9.69
C PHE A 26 -18.54 -0.72 -10.29
N ARG A 27 -18.70 -0.66 -11.62
CA ARG A 27 -19.93 -1.09 -12.29
C ARG A 27 -20.20 -2.58 -12.09
N ALA A 28 -19.17 -3.41 -12.16
CA ALA A 28 -19.28 -4.84 -11.86
C ALA A 28 -19.69 -5.07 -10.39
N PHE A 29 -19.15 -4.28 -9.46
CA PHE A 29 -19.54 -4.32 -8.05
C PHE A 29 -21.02 -3.94 -7.84
N LEU A 30 -21.53 -2.94 -8.53
CA LEU A 30 -22.96 -2.58 -8.48
C LEU A 30 -23.87 -3.71 -8.97
N GLN A 31 -23.34 -4.64 -9.77
CA GLN A 31 -24.00 -5.86 -10.25
C GLN A 31 -23.71 -7.09 -9.37
N GLY A 32 -23.02 -6.92 -8.23
CA GLY A 32 -22.68 -7.99 -7.30
C GLY A 32 -21.36 -8.73 -7.61
N ASN A 33 -20.62 -8.32 -8.64
CA ASN A 33 -19.33 -8.90 -8.97
C ASN A 33 -18.17 -8.12 -8.34
N LEU A 34 -17.55 -8.71 -7.33
CA LEU A 34 -16.39 -8.14 -6.62
C LEU A 34 -15.03 -8.47 -7.26
N SER A 35 -14.97 -9.35 -8.26
CA SER A 35 -13.70 -9.90 -8.74
C SER A 35 -12.78 -8.83 -9.31
N LEU A 36 -13.31 -7.89 -10.11
CA LEU A 36 -12.51 -6.84 -10.72
C LEU A 36 -11.88 -5.91 -9.67
N LEU A 37 -12.66 -5.48 -8.68
CA LEU A 37 -12.14 -4.66 -7.58
C LEU A 37 -11.10 -5.42 -6.76
N ARG A 38 -11.35 -6.71 -6.46
CA ARG A 38 -10.36 -7.53 -5.75
C ARG A 38 -9.07 -7.66 -6.54
N ASN A 39 -9.13 -7.91 -7.83
CA ASN A 39 -7.94 -8.02 -8.67
C ASN A 39 -7.13 -6.72 -8.71
N GLU A 40 -7.80 -5.56 -8.79
CA GLU A 40 -7.14 -4.25 -8.71
C GLU A 40 -6.45 -4.03 -7.35
N LEU A 41 -7.10 -4.45 -6.26
CA LEU A 41 -6.52 -4.39 -4.91
C LEU A 41 -5.32 -5.32 -4.75
N GLU A 42 -5.41 -6.56 -5.22
CA GLU A 42 -4.30 -7.52 -5.16
C GLU A 42 -3.10 -7.03 -5.97
N ALA A 43 -3.31 -6.53 -7.19
CA ALA A 43 -2.24 -5.99 -8.02
C ALA A 43 -1.50 -4.83 -7.32
N THR A 44 -2.26 -3.89 -6.75
CA THR A 44 -1.68 -2.76 -6.01
C THR A 44 -0.94 -3.22 -4.75
N ASN A 45 -1.48 -4.22 -4.05
CA ASN A 45 -0.86 -4.79 -2.86
C ASN A 45 0.45 -5.51 -3.21
N GLU A 46 0.46 -6.34 -4.26
CA GLU A 46 1.66 -7.02 -4.73
C GLU A 46 2.77 -6.04 -5.11
N GLU A 47 2.45 -4.95 -5.83
CA GLU A 47 3.42 -3.90 -6.14
C GLU A 47 4.03 -3.28 -4.88
N PHE A 48 3.20 -2.96 -3.88
CA PHE A 48 3.67 -2.41 -2.61
C PHE A 48 4.57 -3.39 -1.86
N LEU A 49 4.14 -4.65 -1.72
CA LEU A 49 4.90 -5.69 -1.01
C LEU A 49 6.24 -5.96 -1.69
N ASN A 50 6.26 -6.04 -3.03
CA ASN A 50 7.48 -6.22 -3.81
C ASN A 50 8.47 -5.09 -3.57
N ALA A 51 8.02 -3.83 -3.62
CA ALA A 51 8.89 -2.69 -3.35
C ALA A 51 9.45 -2.72 -1.90
N VAL A 52 8.63 -3.09 -0.92
CA VAL A 52 9.10 -3.21 0.48
C VAL A 52 10.15 -4.32 0.59
N MET A 53 9.91 -5.50 0.01
CA MET A 53 10.86 -6.62 0.05
C MET A 53 12.15 -6.32 -0.71
N GLU A 54 12.10 -5.57 -1.80
CA GLU A 54 13.26 -5.18 -2.60
C GLU A 54 14.15 -4.18 -1.84
N TYR A 55 13.55 -3.13 -1.26
CA TYR A 55 14.31 -2.00 -0.70
C TYR A 55 14.53 -2.06 0.81
N ARG A 56 13.86 -2.96 1.54
CA ARG A 56 14.00 -3.10 2.99
C ARG A 56 14.58 -4.46 3.35
N ALA A 57 15.68 -4.44 4.10
CA ALA A 57 16.22 -5.63 4.74
C ALA A 57 15.35 -6.03 5.95
N LEU A 58 14.21 -6.66 5.69
CA LEU A 58 13.26 -7.12 6.71
C LEU A 58 13.94 -8.11 7.66
N LYS A 59 13.59 -8.03 8.95
CA LYS A 59 14.27 -8.77 10.03
C LYS A 59 13.30 -9.62 10.84
N GLY A 60 13.74 -10.81 11.20
CA GLY A 60 13.03 -11.75 12.06
C GLY A 60 12.99 -13.14 11.46
N SER A 61 12.20 -14.03 12.07
CA SER A 61 11.83 -15.30 11.45
C SER A 61 10.90 -15.06 10.26
N GLU A 62 10.73 -16.07 9.39
CA GLU A 62 9.77 -16.06 8.29
C GLU A 62 8.38 -15.61 8.74
N ARG A 63 7.83 -16.24 9.78
CA ARG A 63 6.55 -15.84 10.39
C ARG A 63 6.51 -14.36 10.85
N THR A 64 7.65 -13.83 11.32
CA THR A 64 7.73 -12.42 11.72
C THR A 64 7.69 -11.51 10.50
N ILE A 65 8.34 -11.91 9.40
CA ILE A 65 8.35 -11.18 8.13
C ILE A 65 6.95 -11.20 7.51
N GLU A 66 6.28 -12.35 7.45
CA GLU A 66 4.88 -12.47 7.01
C GLU A 66 3.95 -11.51 7.77
N HIS A 67 4.03 -11.52 9.10
CA HIS A 67 3.24 -10.60 9.94
C HIS A 67 3.69 -9.13 9.79
N THR A 68 4.90 -8.86 9.31
CA THR A 68 5.33 -7.50 8.99
C THR A 68 4.67 -7.00 7.70
N LEU A 69 4.41 -7.91 6.77
CA LEU A 69 3.82 -7.65 5.45
C LEU A 69 2.28 -7.78 5.43
N SER A 70 1.65 -8.05 6.57
CA SER A 70 0.20 -8.33 6.65
C SER A 70 -0.69 -7.08 6.78
N GLY A 71 -0.15 -5.87 6.63
CA GLY A 71 -0.88 -4.61 6.85
C GLY A 71 -1.07 -4.21 8.32
N ALA A 72 -0.38 -4.87 9.25
CA ALA A 72 -0.43 -4.52 10.67
C ALA A 72 0.29 -3.18 10.97
N MET A 73 -0.24 -2.45 11.95
CA MET A 73 0.38 -1.20 12.43
C MET A 73 1.54 -1.48 13.38
N PHE A 74 2.60 -0.68 13.30
CA PHE A 74 3.76 -0.78 14.18
C PHE A 74 4.15 0.57 14.75
N ASP A 75 4.54 0.56 16.02
CA ASP A 75 5.27 1.69 16.60
C ASP A 75 6.69 1.79 16.04
N ALA A 76 7.34 2.93 16.23
CA ALA A 76 8.67 3.20 15.66
C ALA A 76 9.72 2.16 16.12
N LYS A 77 9.64 1.70 17.38
CA LYS A 77 10.57 0.70 17.94
C LYS A 77 10.41 -0.65 17.23
N THR A 78 9.19 -1.08 16.97
CA THR A 78 8.88 -2.34 16.29
C THR A 78 9.20 -2.25 14.81
N ALA A 79 8.87 -1.13 14.15
CA ALA A 79 9.22 -0.89 12.75
C ALA A 79 10.74 -0.98 12.53
N ARG A 80 11.55 -0.32 13.40
CA ARG A 80 13.01 -0.42 13.33
C ARG A 80 13.50 -1.85 13.57
N ARG A 81 12.96 -2.54 14.57
CA ARG A 81 13.34 -3.93 14.89
C ARG A 81 13.06 -4.88 13.73
N ARG A 82 11.98 -4.65 12.98
CA ARG A 82 11.56 -5.44 11.81
C ARG A 82 12.24 -5.04 10.50
N GLY A 83 13.09 -4.00 10.50
CA GLY A 83 13.80 -3.54 9.30
C GLY A 83 13.02 -2.58 8.41
N LEU A 84 11.83 -2.14 8.84
CA LEU A 84 10.99 -1.19 8.07
C LEU A 84 11.57 0.24 8.06
N VAL A 85 12.36 0.62 9.07
CA VAL A 85 13.07 1.91 9.12
C VAL A 85 14.50 1.76 9.66
N ASP A 86 15.37 2.68 9.29
CA ASP A 86 16.82 2.64 9.61
C ASP A 86 17.18 3.41 10.90
N GLY A 87 16.24 4.18 11.43
CA GLY A 87 16.45 5.03 12.59
C GLY A 87 15.14 5.57 13.15
N ILE A 88 15.21 6.13 14.36
CA ILE A 88 14.09 6.77 15.03
C ILE A 88 14.59 8.12 15.52
N GLY A 89 13.91 9.19 15.12
CA GLY A 89 14.25 10.57 15.50
C GLY A 89 13.37 11.57 14.76
N GLY A 90 13.52 12.85 15.12
CA GLY A 90 12.88 13.95 14.40
C GLY A 90 13.67 14.39 13.16
N MET A 91 13.25 15.51 12.57
CA MET A 91 13.85 16.04 11.33
C MET A 91 15.35 16.35 11.49
N ASP A 92 15.77 16.98 12.59
CA ASP A 92 17.19 17.30 12.83
C ASP A 92 18.08 16.06 12.88
N TYR A 93 17.55 14.95 13.41
CA TYR A 93 18.24 13.68 13.39
C TYR A 93 18.42 13.16 11.96
N ALA A 94 17.39 13.27 11.12
CA ALA A 94 17.46 12.87 9.71
C ALA A 94 18.47 13.72 8.93
N ILE A 95 18.48 15.04 9.13
CA ILE A 95 19.45 15.95 8.49
C ILE A 95 20.88 15.57 8.89
N LYS A 96 21.14 15.35 10.18
CA LYS A 96 22.46 14.92 10.67
C LYS A 96 22.90 13.59 10.05
N ARG A 97 21.99 12.62 9.93
CA ARG A 97 22.27 11.32 9.28
C ARG A 97 22.61 11.48 7.80
N LEU A 98 21.88 12.34 7.08
CA LEU A 98 22.16 12.64 5.68
C LEU A 98 23.56 13.25 5.50
N MET A 99 23.89 14.29 6.28
CA MET A 99 25.19 14.96 6.18
C MET A 99 26.35 13.99 6.49
N ALA A 100 26.18 13.12 7.49
CA ALA A 100 27.17 12.09 7.80
C ALA A 100 27.36 11.09 6.64
N ALA A 101 26.28 10.63 6.01
CA ALA A 101 26.35 9.72 4.87
C ALA A 101 27.00 10.36 3.63
N VAL A 102 26.77 11.66 3.38
CA VAL A 102 27.41 12.40 2.29
C VAL A 102 28.91 12.54 2.52
N ALA A 103 29.34 12.86 3.75
CA ALA A 103 30.76 12.96 4.08
C ALA A 103 31.50 11.62 3.89
N GLN A 104 30.88 10.51 4.27
CA GLN A 104 31.46 9.17 4.11
C GLN A 104 31.66 8.76 2.64
N ARG A 105 30.86 9.26 1.71
CA ARG A 105 30.99 8.94 0.27
C ARG A 105 32.12 9.71 -0.43
N LYS A 106 32.66 10.77 0.18
CA LYS A 106 33.72 11.61 -0.40
C LYS A 106 35.13 11.11 -0.06
N ASN A 107 35.24 10.21 0.90
CA ASN A 107 36.48 9.52 1.29
C ASN A 107 36.50 8.11 0.69
#